data_AF-J2JGD9-F1
#
_entry.id   AF-J2JGD9-F1
#
_cell.length_a   1.000
_cell.length_b   1.000
_cell.length_c   1.000
_cell.angle_alpha   90.00
_cell.angle_beta   90.00
_cell.angle_gamma   90.00
#
_symmetry.space_group_name_H-M   'P 1'
#
loop_
_entity.id
_entity.type
_entity.pdbx_description
1 polymer ?
#
loop_
_entity_poly.entity_id
_entity_poly.type
_entity_poly.pdbx_seq_one_letter_code
_entity_poly.pdbx_strand_id
1 'polypeptide(L)'
;MKKNYTFLLLLFFTVCFSQIPSGYYDTATGTGYTLKTQLYNIIKGHTDNGYAGLYTTYQTSDVDNFYENDGTVLDMYSENPSGTDPYNYSIGSTQRCGNYSAEGDCYNREHIIPQSVFNEQSPMVADAHFITPTDGKVNGIRSNYPHGTVSSATYTSQNGGKLGSSSVSGYSGTVFEPIDAFKGDIARMYFYFATRYENTVAGYSYAMFDGSSNKVFTTAFLNVLLAWNSQDPVSAREIARNNAIYARQNNRNPY
;
A
#
# COMPACT_ATOMS: atom_id res chain seq x y z
N MET A 1 -25.07 -54.72 29.92
CA MET A 1 -24.14 -53.58 30.00
C MET A 1 -24.04 -52.93 28.62
N LYS A 2 -24.60 -51.73 28.44
CA LYS A 2 -24.56 -51.02 27.15
C LYS A 2 -23.17 -50.39 26.98
N LYS A 3 -22.45 -50.76 25.91
CA LYS A 3 -21.15 -50.16 25.57
C LYS A 3 -21.40 -48.91 24.75
N ASN A 4 -21.16 -47.75 25.34
CA ASN A 4 -21.17 -46.48 24.62
C ASN A 4 -19.76 -46.27 24.05
N TYR A 5 -19.64 -46.29 22.73
CA TYR A 5 -18.41 -45.91 22.03
C TYR A 5 -18.52 -44.44 21.64
N THR A 6 -17.80 -43.58 22.36
CA THR A 6 -17.67 -42.16 22.00
C THR A 6 -16.56 -42.04 20.96
N PHE A 7 -16.92 -41.72 19.72
CA PHE A 7 -15.95 -41.35 18.68
C PHE A 7 -15.52 -39.90 18.91
N LEU A 8 -14.27 -39.70 19.31
CA LEU A 8 -13.67 -38.36 19.42
C LEU A 8 -13.18 -37.94 18.02
N LEU A 9 -13.90 -37.03 17.37
CA LEU A 9 -13.48 -36.45 16.10
C LEU A 9 -12.42 -35.37 16.37
N LEU A 10 -11.15 -35.68 16.13
CA LEU A 10 -10.06 -34.71 16.16
C LEU A 10 -10.11 -33.85 14.89
N LEU A 11 -10.65 -32.63 15.02
CA LEU A 11 -10.53 -31.59 14.00
C LEU A 11 -9.09 -31.04 14.01
N PHE A 12 -8.29 -31.48 13.04
CA PHE A 12 -7.01 -30.83 12.73
C PHE A 12 -7.28 -29.50 12.03
N PHE A 13 -7.13 -28.39 12.75
CA PHE A 13 -7.02 -27.07 12.14
C PHE A 13 -5.60 -26.89 11.60
N THR A 14 -5.41 -27.05 10.29
CA THR A 14 -4.19 -26.58 9.62
C THR A 14 -4.31 -25.07 9.41
N VAL A 15 -3.61 -24.29 10.23
CA VAL A 15 -3.38 -22.87 9.95
C VAL A 15 -2.36 -22.80 8.82
N CYS A 16 -2.83 -22.73 7.57
CA CYS A 16 -1.96 -22.47 6.43
C CYS A 16 -1.55 -21.00 6.48
N PHE A 17 -0.38 -20.71 7.04
CA PHE A 17 0.26 -19.42 6.76
C PHE A 17 0.55 -19.37 5.27
N SER A 18 0.06 -18.33 4.58
CA SER A 18 0.43 -18.01 3.20
C SER A 18 1.90 -17.58 3.18
N GLN A 19 2.80 -18.53 3.39
CA GLN A 19 4.24 -18.32 3.26
C GLN A 19 4.59 -18.20 1.78
N ILE A 20 5.58 -17.37 1.50
CA ILE A 20 6.18 -17.26 0.17
C ILE A 20 6.60 -18.66 -0.32
N PRO A 21 6.31 -19.04 -1.58
CA PRO A 21 6.78 -20.30 -2.12
C PRO A 21 8.29 -20.43 -1.97
N SER A 22 8.77 -21.63 -1.62
CA SER A 22 10.21 -21.90 -1.60
C SER A 22 10.81 -21.56 -2.95
N GLY A 23 11.87 -20.76 -2.94
CA GLY A 23 12.59 -20.35 -4.14
C GLY A 23 11.97 -19.22 -4.96
N TYR A 24 10.94 -18.53 -4.45
CA TYR A 24 10.25 -17.46 -5.18
C TYR A 24 11.17 -16.36 -5.73
N TYR A 25 12.30 -16.07 -5.06
CA TYR A 25 13.28 -15.07 -5.48
C TYR A 25 14.62 -15.65 -5.97
N ASP A 26 14.74 -16.98 -6.18
CA ASP A 26 16.03 -17.63 -6.49
C ASP A 26 16.69 -17.11 -7.77
N THR A 27 15.90 -16.59 -8.72
CA THR A 27 16.42 -16.03 -9.97
C THR A 27 16.89 -14.58 -9.86
N ALA A 28 16.73 -13.93 -8.70
CA ALA A 28 17.10 -12.54 -8.43
C ALA A 28 18.47 -12.46 -7.73
N THR A 29 19.54 -12.83 -8.44
CA THR A 29 20.90 -12.93 -7.90
C THR A 29 21.79 -11.70 -8.15
N GLY A 30 21.30 -10.73 -8.91
CA GLY A 30 22.05 -9.54 -9.30
C GLY A 30 22.06 -8.45 -8.23
N THR A 31 22.55 -7.26 -8.62
CA THR A 31 22.53 -6.05 -7.79
C THR A 31 22.09 -4.84 -8.61
N GLY A 32 21.72 -3.73 -7.95
CA GLY A 32 21.35 -2.49 -8.63
C GLY A 32 20.22 -2.68 -9.64
N TYR A 33 20.33 -2.08 -10.83
CA TYR A 33 19.31 -2.20 -11.87
C TYR A 33 19.17 -3.62 -12.44
N THR A 34 20.22 -4.43 -12.44
CA THR A 34 20.11 -5.85 -12.82
C THR A 34 19.20 -6.61 -11.87
N LEU A 35 19.33 -6.37 -10.56
CA LEU A 35 18.41 -6.94 -9.56
C LEU A 35 16.97 -6.46 -9.78
N LYS A 36 16.78 -5.16 -10.02
CA LYS A 36 15.45 -4.59 -10.31
C LYS A 36 14.76 -5.30 -11.48
N THR A 37 15.46 -5.48 -12.60
CA THR A 37 14.92 -6.19 -13.78
C THR A 37 14.67 -7.68 -13.49
N GLN A 38 15.48 -8.34 -12.68
CA GLN A 38 15.21 -9.73 -12.26
C GLN A 38 13.95 -9.83 -11.39
N LEU A 39 13.78 -8.91 -10.43
CA LEU A 39 12.58 -8.81 -9.61
C LEU A 39 11.34 -8.51 -10.46
N TYR A 40 11.43 -7.57 -11.41
CA TYR A 40 10.39 -7.33 -12.41
C TYR A 40 9.98 -8.63 -13.09
N ASN A 41 10.92 -9.43 -13.58
CA ASN A 41 10.60 -10.68 -14.27
C ASN A 41 9.86 -11.70 -13.39
N ILE A 42 10.10 -11.68 -12.07
CA ILE A 42 9.39 -12.52 -11.09
C ILE A 42 7.97 -11.99 -10.86
N ILE A 43 7.79 -10.67 -10.68
CA ILE A 43 6.52 -10.09 -10.21
C ILE A 43 5.64 -9.50 -11.32
N LYS A 44 6.11 -9.44 -12.58
CA LYS A 44 5.41 -8.82 -13.73
C LYS A 44 4.08 -9.47 -14.10
N GLY A 45 3.82 -10.68 -13.63
CA GLY A 45 2.54 -11.36 -13.77
C GLY A 45 1.83 -11.38 -12.42
N HIS A 46 0.55 -11.01 -12.40
CA HIS A 46 -0.30 -11.16 -11.22
C HIS A 46 -1.75 -11.44 -11.64
N THR A 47 -2.54 -12.01 -10.74
CA THR A 47 -3.98 -12.19 -10.89
C THR A 47 -4.69 -10.87 -10.64
N ASP A 48 -5.20 -10.26 -11.71
CA ASP A 48 -6.04 -9.07 -11.63
C ASP A 48 -7.44 -9.50 -11.17
N ASN A 49 -7.84 -9.07 -9.97
CA ASN A 49 -9.16 -9.36 -9.39
C ASN A 49 -10.19 -8.27 -9.72
N GLY A 50 -9.82 -7.29 -10.55
CA GLY A 50 -10.62 -6.13 -10.90
C GLY A 50 -10.72 -5.09 -9.79
N TYR A 51 -11.15 -3.89 -10.16
CA TYR A 51 -11.19 -2.74 -9.25
C TYR A 51 -12.12 -2.92 -8.04
N ALA A 52 -13.19 -3.70 -8.19
CA ALA A 52 -14.07 -4.10 -7.08
C ALA A 52 -13.46 -5.21 -6.21
N GLY A 53 -12.56 -6.02 -6.77
CA GLY A 53 -11.86 -7.11 -6.08
C GLY A 53 -10.95 -6.61 -4.96
N LEU A 54 -10.43 -5.37 -5.05
CA LEU A 54 -9.66 -4.72 -3.98
C LEU A 54 -10.37 -4.79 -2.63
N TYR A 55 -11.68 -4.51 -2.59
CA TYR A 55 -12.46 -4.58 -1.36
C TYR A 55 -12.60 -6.00 -0.78
N THR A 56 -12.41 -7.04 -1.60
CA THR A 56 -12.33 -8.42 -1.12
C THR A 56 -10.92 -8.71 -0.59
N THR A 57 -9.88 -8.19 -1.25
CA THR A 57 -8.50 -8.29 -0.77
C THR A 57 -8.33 -7.65 0.61
N TYR A 58 -8.86 -6.44 0.81
CA TYR A 58 -8.74 -5.69 2.07
C TYR A 58 -9.27 -6.44 3.29
N GLN A 59 -10.30 -7.28 3.13
CA GLN A 59 -10.83 -8.14 4.22
C GLN A 59 -9.80 -9.10 4.82
N THR A 60 -8.64 -9.24 4.18
CA THR A 60 -7.52 -10.04 4.68
C THR A 60 -6.21 -9.28 4.75
N SER A 61 -6.02 -8.23 3.95
CA SER A 61 -4.74 -7.51 3.82
C SER A 61 -4.64 -6.23 4.65
N ASP A 62 -5.76 -5.59 4.96
CA ASP A 62 -5.81 -4.25 5.56
C ASP A 62 -6.80 -4.22 6.74
N VAL A 63 -6.80 -5.29 7.54
CA VAL A 63 -7.52 -5.39 8.82
C VAL A 63 -6.58 -4.98 9.93
N ASP A 64 -7.00 -4.06 10.79
CA ASP A 64 -6.18 -3.68 11.93
C ASP A 64 -6.16 -4.80 12.98
N ASN A 65 -5.01 -5.49 13.01
CA ASN A 65 -4.64 -6.47 14.02
C ASN A 65 -3.29 -6.09 14.67
N PHE A 66 -2.83 -4.85 14.51
CA PHE A 66 -1.45 -4.46 14.81
C PHE A 66 -1.35 -3.28 15.77
N TYR A 67 -2.28 -2.32 15.68
CA TYR A 67 -2.33 -1.17 16.56
C TYR A 67 -3.37 -1.42 17.66
N GLU A 68 -4.59 -0.91 17.54
CA GLU A 68 -5.68 -1.17 18.49
C GLU A 68 -6.17 -2.61 18.43
N ASN A 69 -5.91 -3.31 17.31
CA ASN A 69 -6.31 -4.70 17.08
C ASN A 69 -7.82 -4.88 17.28
N ASP A 70 -8.59 -3.97 16.69
CA ASP A 70 -10.04 -3.90 16.82
C ASP A 70 -10.79 -4.52 15.61
N GLY A 71 -10.06 -4.99 14.60
CA GLY A 71 -10.60 -5.62 13.41
C GLY A 71 -11.23 -4.64 12.41
N THR A 72 -11.00 -3.33 12.58
CA THR A 72 -11.42 -2.30 11.64
C THR A 72 -10.51 -2.24 10.42
N VAL A 73 -10.83 -1.35 9.48
CA VAL A 73 -9.95 -1.04 8.35
C VAL A 73 -8.69 -0.38 8.88
N LEU A 74 -7.53 -0.95 8.57
CA LEU A 74 -6.25 -0.32 8.84
C LEU A 74 -6.00 0.78 7.80
N ASP A 75 -6.44 1.99 8.13
CA ASP A 75 -6.39 3.18 7.28
C ASP A 75 -5.22 4.08 7.68
N MET A 76 -4.22 4.19 6.81
CA MET A 76 -3.02 5.02 7.06
C MET A 76 -3.31 6.53 7.22
N TYR A 77 -4.52 6.99 6.89
CA TYR A 77 -4.96 8.38 7.06
C TYR A 77 -5.85 8.61 8.28
N SER A 78 -6.29 7.56 8.99
CA SER A 78 -6.93 7.67 10.31
C SER A 78 -6.00 7.21 11.42
N GLU A 79 -5.17 6.19 11.15
CA GLU A 79 -4.42 5.48 12.17
C GLU A 79 -3.59 6.41 13.05
N ASN A 80 -3.69 6.21 14.35
CA ASN A 80 -2.87 6.84 15.37
C ASN A 80 -2.04 5.78 16.11
N PRO A 81 -0.79 5.53 15.71
CA PRO A 81 0.07 4.51 16.33
C PRO A 81 0.32 4.65 17.84
N SER A 82 -0.02 5.79 18.43
CA SER A 82 0.21 6.11 19.85
C SER A 82 -1.07 6.18 20.70
N GLY A 83 -2.24 5.88 20.14
CA GLY A 83 -3.50 5.89 20.87
C GLY A 83 -4.71 5.78 19.95
N THR A 84 -5.91 5.98 20.47
CA THR A 84 -7.13 5.75 19.68
C THR A 84 -7.19 6.60 18.42
N ASP A 85 -7.60 5.95 17.33
CA ASP A 85 -7.94 6.57 16.07
C ASP A 85 -9.03 7.65 16.21
N PRO A 86 -8.95 8.73 15.40
CA PRO A 86 -9.98 9.76 15.38
C PRO A 86 -11.33 9.22 14.85
N TYR A 87 -11.30 8.17 14.02
CA TYR A 87 -12.47 7.49 13.46
C TYR A 87 -12.03 6.15 12.83
N ASN A 88 -12.92 5.15 12.86
CA ASN A 88 -12.67 3.82 12.30
C ASN A 88 -13.77 3.40 11.32
N TYR A 89 -13.45 2.45 10.44
CA TYR A 89 -14.40 1.83 9.52
C TYR A 89 -14.48 0.33 9.72
N SER A 90 -15.68 -0.22 9.65
CA SER A 90 -15.84 -1.66 9.51
C SER A 90 -15.23 -2.13 8.17
N ILE A 91 -14.46 -3.21 8.24
CA ILE A 91 -13.93 -3.88 7.06
C ILE A 91 -15.05 -4.42 6.14
N GLY A 92 -16.25 -4.66 6.70
CA GLY A 92 -17.47 -5.04 6.01
C GLY A 92 -18.04 -3.89 5.16
N SER A 93 -18.63 -4.21 4.01
CA SER A 93 -18.89 -3.33 2.87
C SER A 93 -19.71 -2.04 3.04
N THR A 94 -20.10 -1.67 4.25
CA THR A 94 -21.15 -0.67 4.52
C THR A 94 -20.65 0.77 4.60
N GLN A 95 -19.36 1.01 4.84
CA GLN A 95 -18.78 2.36 4.99
C GLN A 95 -17.87 2.75 3.80
N ARG A 96 -18.21 2.28 2.59
CA ARG A 96 -17.47 2.58 1.35
C ARG A 96 -18.21 3.66 0.57
N CYS A 97 -17.53 4.70 0.10
CA CYS A 97 -18.18 5.72 -0.73
C CYS A 97 -17.25 6.43 -1.72
N GLY A 98 -17.86 7.24 -2.60
CA GLY A 98 -17.17 8.13 -3.54
C GLY A 98 -17.40 9.62 -3.28
N ASN A 99 -18.20 9.97 -2.27
CA ASN A 99 -18.55 11.35 -1.93
C ASN A 99 -18.45 11.54 -0.42
N TYR A 100 -17.66 12.51 0.02
CA TYR A 100 -17.35 12.77 1.43
C TYR A 100 -17.28 14.29 1.66
N SER A 101 -17.83 14.74 2.78
CA SER A 101 -17.83 16.13 3.21
C SER A 101 -16.76 16.37 4.28
N ALA A 102 -16.61 15.42 5.21
CA ALA A 102 -15.67 15.45 6.32
C ALA A 102 -14.87 14.14 6.41
N GLU A 103 -13.76 14.19 7.16
CA GLU A 103 -13.03 12.99 7.58
C GLU A 103 -13.93 12.10 8.46
N GLY A 104 -13.80 10.78 8.31
CA GLY A 104 -14.62 9.80 9.03
C GLY A 104 -15.95 9.46 8.35
N ASP A 105 -16.31 10.10 7.23
CA ASP A 105 -17.56 9.81 6.51
C ASP A 105 -17.57 8.38 5.94
N CYS A 106 -16.50 8.00 5.24
CA CYS A 106 -16.35 6.69 4.62
C CYS A 106 -14.89 6.47 4.20
N TYR A 107 -14.50 5.23 3.92
CA TYR A 107 -13.25 4.93 3.24
C TYR A 107 -13.46 4.67 1.74
N ASN A 108 -12.40 4.86 0.96
CA ASN A 108 -12.34 4.51 -0.45
C ASN A 108 -10.99 3.85 -0.78
N ARG A 109 -10.59 3.83 -2.06
CA ARG A 109 -9.33 3.23 -2.52
C ARG A 109 -8.36 4.37 -2.84
N GLU A 110 -7.27 4.43 -2.10
CA GLU A 110 -6.17 5.36 -2.32
C GLU A 110 -5.14 4.69 -3.23
N HIS A 111 -4.93 5.28 -4.41
CA HIS A 111 -3.86 4.89 -5.32
C HIS A 111 -2.60 5.69 -4.99
N ILE A 112 -1.62 5.07 -4.33
CA ILE A 112 -0.37 5.74 -3.95
C ILE A 112 0.34 6.38 -5.15
N ILE A 113 0.25 5.74 -6.33
CA ILE A 113 0.49 6.40 -7.61
C ILE A 113 -0.89 6.74 -8.19
N PRO A 114 -1.27 8.03 -8.32
CA PRO A 114 -2.63 8.40 -8.70
C PRO A 114 -3.07 7.75 -10.02
N GLN A 115 -4.29 7.22 -10.08
CA GLN A 115 -4.78 6.49 -11.26
C GLN A 115 -4.78 7.29 -12.57
N SER A 116 -4.82 8.63 -12.48
CA SER A 116 -4.68 9.53 -13.63
C SER A 116 -3.30 9.45 -14.30
N VAL A 117 -2.25 9.02 -13.57
CA VAL A 117 -0.87 8.89 -14.09
C VAL A 117 -0.78 7.82 -15.18
N PHE A 118 -1.63 6.79 -15.07
CA PHE A 118 -1.66 5.65 -15.98
C PHE A 118 -3.00 5.48 -16.69
N ASN A 119 -3.83 6.54 -16.73
CA ASN A 119 -5.13 6.57 -17.41
C ASN A 119 -6.07 5.43 -16.98
N GLU A 120 -6.06 5.08 -15.69
CA GLU A 120 -6.91 4.02 -15.10
C GLU A 120 -6.75 2.65 -15.76
N GLN A 121 -5.64 2.42 -16.49
CA GLN A 121 -5.42 1.20 -17.24
C GLN A 121 -5.18 -0.01 -16.32
N SER A 122 -5.74 -1.14 -16.72
CA SER A 122 -5.42 -2.43 -16.11
C SER A 122 -4.00 -2.88 -16.52
N PRO A 123 -3.28 -3.58 -15.63
CA PRO A 123 -3.75 -4.03 -14.32
C PRO A 123 -3.48 -3.05 -13.17
N MET A 124 -2.89 -1.88 -13.43
CA MET A 124 -2.50 -0.91 -12.38
C MET A 124 -3.68 -0.44 -11.54
N VAL A 125 -4.83 -0.17 -12.15
CA VAL A 125 -6.02 0.35 -11.44
C VAL A 125 -6.52 -0.57 -10.32
N ALA A 126 -6.15 -1.85 -10.32
CA ALA A 126 -6.63 -2.88 -9.40
C ALA A 126 -5.54 -3.63 -8.63
N ASP A 127 -4.29 -3.16 -8.66
CA ASP A 127 -3.18 -3.83 -7.98
C ASP A 127 -3.04 -3.38 -6.51
N ALA A 128 -3.45 -4.25 -5.59
CA ALA A 128 -3.49 -4.00 -4.16
C ALA A 128 -2.11 -3.70 -3.54
N HIS A 129 -0.99 -4.03 -4.19
CA HIS A 129 0.33 -3.75 -3.61
C HIS A 129 0.61 -2.25 -3.47
N PHE A 130 -0.04 -1.39 -4.25
CA PHE A 130 0.09 0.08 -4.12
C PHE A 130 -1.25 0.80 -3.92
N ILE A 131 -2.34 0.05 -3.74
CA ILE A 131 -3.68 0.62 -3.50
C ILE A 131 -4.14 0.17 -2.13
N THR A 132 -4.52 1.13 -1.30
CA THR A 132 -4.88 0.90 0.12
C THR A 132 -6.29 1.42 0.40
N PRO A 133 -7.00 0.86 1.39
CA PRO A 133 -8.22 1.46 1.88
C PRO A 133 -7.88 2.63 2.80
N THR A 134 -8.41 3.82 2.51
CA THR A 134 -8.19 5.00 3.36
C THR A 134 -9.41 5.89 3.46
N ASP A 135 -9.45 6.79 4.44
CA ASP A 135 -10.46 7.84 4.54
C ASP A 135 -10.61 8.58 3.22
N GLY A 136 -11.86 8.69 2.77
CA GLY A 136 -12.18 9.29 1.49
C GLY A 136 -11.83 10.77 1.45
N LYS A 137 -12.02 11.50 2.55
CA LYS A 137 -11.75 12.94 2.61
C LYS A 137 -10.26 13.24 2.50
N VAL A 138 -9.42 12.57 3.27
CA VAL A 138 -7.96 12.73 3.23
C VAL A 138 -7.42 12.30 1.87
N ASN A 139 -7.88 11.17 1.30
CA ASN A 139 -7.54 10.78 -0.08
C ASN A 139 -7.95 11.88 -1.08
N GLY A 140 -9.17 12.40 -0.98
CA GLY A 140 -9.65 13.49 -1.84
C GLY A 140 -8.85 14.79 -1.71
N ILE A 141 -8.36 15.11 -0.51
CA ILE A 141 -7.48 16.25 -0.27
C ILE A 141 -6.09 16.01 -0.86
N ARG A 142 -5.54 14.81 -0.67
CA ARG A 142 -4.25 14.38 -1.25
C ARG A 142 -4.29 14.41 -2.78
N SER A 143 -5.45 14.09 -3.38
CA SER A 143 -5.69 14.25 -4.82
C SER A 143 -4.60 13.53 -5.64
N ASN A 144 -4.08 14.18 -6.68
CA ASN A 144 -2.92 13.69 -7.44
C ASN A 144 -1.58 14.26 -6.96
N TYR A 145 -1.55 14.96 -5.81
CA TYR A 145 -0.31 15.52 -5.30
C TYR A 145 0.68 14.41 -4.92
N PRO A 146 1.96 14.58 -5.25
CA PRO A 146 2.99 13.64 -4.86
C PRO A 146 3.20 13.64 -3.35
N HIS A 147 3.66 12.51 -2.85
CA HIS A 147 4.16 12.45 -1.50
C HIS A 147 5.46 13.24 -1.36
N GLY A 148 5.70 13.80 -0.19
CA GLY A 148 6.91 14.55 0.12
C GLY A 148 6.80 15.22 1.48
N THR A 149 7.90 15.74 1.99
CA THR A 149 7.90 16.50 3.25
C THR A 149 7.28 17.88 3.01
N VAL A 150 6.44 18.34 3.94
CA VAL A 150 5.74 19.62 3.87
C VAL A 150 6.53 20.70 4.62
N SER A 151 6.79 21.83 3.97
CA SER A 151 7.37 23.02 4.59
C SER A 151 6.32 23.86 5.32
N SER A 152 5.16 24.07 4.69
CA SER A 152 4.05 24.84 5.26
C SER A 152 2.73 24.17 4.93
N ALA A 153 2.04 23.66 5.95
CA ALA A 153 0.77 22.98 5.78
C ALA A 153 -0.36 23.98 5.45
N THR A 154 -1.16 23.66 4.44
CA THR A 154 -2.45 24.29 4.16
C THR A 154 -3.62 23.46 4.69
N TYR A 155 -3.36 22.19 5.00
CA TYR A 155 -4.30 21.28 5.66
C TYR A 155 -3.53 20.28 6.52
N THR A 156 -4.16 19.83 7.61
CA THR A 156 -3.67 18.74 8.46
C THR A 156 -4.85 17.85 8.81
N SER A 157 -4.76 16.55 8.50
CA SER A 157 -5.78 15.55 8.86
C SER A 157 -5.78 15.32 10.37
N GLN A 158 -6.84 14.70 10.89
CA GLN A 158 -6.94 14.40 12.31
C GLN A 158 -5.83 13.48 12.81
N ASN A 159 -5.32 12.58 11.97
CA ASN A 159 -4.17 11.74 12.32
C ASN A 159 -2.81 12.44 12.18
N GLY A 160 -2.76 13.65 11.60
CA GLY A 160 -1.55 14.47 11.50
C GLY A 160 -0.85 14.44 10.14
N GLY A 161 -1.40 13.77 9.14
CA GLY A 161 -0.99 13.91 7.74
C GLY A 161 -1.19 15.34 7.24
N LYS A 162 -0.33 15.83 6.35
CA LYS A 162 -0.28 17.25 5.96
C LYS A 162 -0.32 17.41 4.45
N LEU A 163 -1.12 18.35 3.96
CA LEU A 163 -0.99 18.86 2.59
C LEU A 163 -0.37 20.25 2.67
N GLY A 164 0.58 20.58 1.79
CA GLY A 164 1.16 21.91 1.78
C GLY A 164 2.29 22.10 0.79
N SER A 165 3.01 23.21 0.91
CA SER A 165 4.18 23.49 0.08
C SER A 165 5.30 22.50 0.38
N SER A 166 5.96 22.01 -0.67
CA SER A 166 7.08 21.08 -0.56
C SER A 166 8.29 21.66 0.17
N SER A 167 8.91 20.86 1.05
CA SER A 167 10.30 21.04 1.52
C SER A 167 11.29 20.11 0.81
N VAL A 168 10.84 19.31 -0.16
CA VAL A 168 11.69 18.42 -0.96
C VAL A 168 12.58 19.24 -1.90
N SER A 169 13.90 19.16 -1.70
CA SER A 169 14.87 19.86 -2.54
C SER A 169 14.71 19.50 -4.01
N GLY A 170 14.52 20.48 -4.89
CA GLY A 170 14.32 20.26 -6.32
C GLY A 170 12.86 20.08 -6.75
N TYR A 171 11.90 20.15 -5.83
CA TYR A 171 10.47 20.20 -6.14
C TYR A 171 9.77 21.33 -5.36
N SER A 172 9.13 22.26 -6.08
CA SER A 172 8.49 23.46 -5.51
C SER A 172 6.95 23.44 -5.57
N GLY A 173 6.35 22.28 -5.81
CA GLY A 173 4.89 22.12 -5.86
C GLY A 173 4.26 21.83 -4.50
N THR A 174 2.98 21.49 -4.52
CA THR A 174 2.24 20.97 -3.37
C THR A 174 2.56 19.48 -3.20
N VAL A 175 2.78 19.05 -1.96
CA VAL A 175 2.97 17.64 -1.59
C VAL A 175 2.04 17.26 -0.45
N PHE A 176 1.82 15.96 -0.30
CA PHE A 176 1.21 15.35 0.88
C PHE A 176 2.27 14.62 1.71
N GLU A 177 2.35 14.92 3.00
CA GLU A 177 3.22 14.24 3.96
C GLU A 177 2.36 13.33 4.86
N PRO A 178 2.48 11.99 4.76
CA PRO A 178 1.85 11.08 5.70
C PRO A 178 2.57 11.15 7.06
N ILE A 179 1.95 10.60 8.10
CA ILE A 179 2.63 10.45 9.40
C ILE A 179 3.84 9.51 9.30
N ASP A 180 4.77 9.65 10.24
CA ASP A 180 6.05 8.94 10.18
C ASP A 180 5.92 7.41 10.14
N ALA A 181 4.88 6.85 10.76
CA ALA A 181 4.64 5.40 10.84
C ALA A 181 4.22 4.73 9.53
N PHE A 182 3.98 5.48 8.45
CA PHE A 182 3.62 4.92 7.14
C PHE A 182 4.50 5.43 6.00
N LYS A 183 5.53 6.20 6.32
CA LYS A 183 6.44 6.77 5.31
C LYS A 183 7.18 5.64 4.56
N GLY A 184 7.61 4.62 5.28
CA GLY A 184 8.30 3.45 4.75
C GLY A 184 7.36 2.58 3.92
N ASP A 185 6.14 2.35 4.40
CA ASP A 185 5.10 1.64 3.65
C ASP A 185 4.89 2.28 2.27
N ILE A 186 4.63 3.58 2.25
CA ILE A 186 4.42 4.35 1.02
C ILE A 186 5.66 4.29 0.12
N ALA A 187 6.86 4.37 0.70
CA ALA A 187 8.10 4.26 -0.07
C ALA A 187 8.23 2.90 -0.76
N ARG A 188 7.92 1.81 -0.07
CA ARG A 188 7.95 0.45 -0.62
C ARG A 188 6.83 0.22 -1.64
N MET A 189 5.69 0.90 -1.54
CA MET A 189 4.65 0.90 -2.58
C MET A 189 5.10 1.64 -3.86
N TYR A 190 5.84 2.74 -3.74
CA TYR A 190 6.49 3.39 -4.89
C TYR A 190 7.53 2.49 -5.55
N PHE A 191 8.44 1.91 -4.76
CA PHE A 191 9.47 1.00 -5.28
C PHE A 191 8.85 -0.22 -5.97
N TYR A 192 7.79 -0.79 -5.39
CA TYR A 192 7.01 -1.83 -6.02
C TYR A 192 6.50 -1.39 -7.39
N PHE A 193 5.82 -0.25 -7.48
CA PHE A 193 5.24 0.22 -8.74
C PHE A 193 6.32 0.41 -9.83
N ALA A 194 7.44 1.04 -9.46
CA ALA A 194 8.58 1.25 -10.35
C ALA A 194 9.18 -0.06 -10.90
N THR A 195 9.16 -1.12 -10.10
CA THR A 195 9.69 -2.44 -10.48
C THR A 195 8.65 -3.26 -11.21
N ARG A 196 7.42 -3.34 -10.71
CA ARG A 196 6.33 -4.11 -11.30
C ARG A 196 6.00 -3.65 -12.72
N TYR A 197 6.04 -2.35 -12.96
CA TYR A 197 5.68 -1.72 -14.24
C TYR A 197 6.90 -1.20 -15.01
N GLU A 198 8.08 -1.80 -14.80
CA GLU A 198 9.35 -1.39 -15.43
C GLU A 198 9.25 -1.18 -16.96
N ASN A 199 8.47 -2.03 -17.65
CA ASN A 199 8.32 -1.98 -19.10
C ASN A 199 7.44 -0.83 -19.62
N THR A 200 6.66 -0.16 -18.76
CA THR A 200 5.74 0.92 -19.17
C THR A 200 5.94 2.22 -18.42
N VAL A 201 6.56 2.19 -17.24
CA VAL A 201 6.66 3.33 -16.32
C VAL A 201 7.34 4.57 -16.90
N ALA A 202 8.28 4.39 -17.84
CA ALA A 202 8.93 5.47 -18.56
C ALA A 202 7.96 6.35 -19.38
N GLY A 203 6.80 5.79 -19.77
CA GLY A 203 5.76 6.49 -20.53
C GLY A 203 4.76 7.27 -19.66
N TYR A 204 4.84 7.17 -18.33
CA TYR A 204 3.90 7.84 -17.44
C TYR A 204 4.42 9.22 -17.02
N SER A 205 3.55 10.23 -17.15
CA SER A 205 3.86 11.59 -16.74
C SER A 205 3.42 11.83 -15.31
N TYR A 206 4.39 12.01 -14.42
CA TYR A 206 4.15 12.36 -13.03
C TYR A 206 5.31 13.22 -12.52
N ALA A 207 5.01 14.19 -11.64
CA ALA A 207 6.01 15.17 -11.19
C ALA A 207 7.27 14.54 -10.56
N MET A 208 7.11 13.35 -9.97
CA MET A 208 8.18 12.63 -9.31
C MET A 208 8.88 11.60 -10.21
N PHE A 209 8.43 11.42 -11.45
CA PHE A 209 9.05 10.51 -12.41
C PHE A 209 10.02 11.26 -13.33
N ASP A 210 11.11 10.60 -13.72
CA ASP A 210 12.15 11.18 -14.59
C ASP A 210 12.14 10.63 -16.03
N GLY A 211 11.13 9.81 -16.36
CA GLY A 211 10.98 9.20 -17.68
C GLY A 211 11.89 8.01 -17.95
N SER A 212 12.64 7.52 -16.96
CA SER A 212 13.43 6.29 -17.09
C SER A 212 12.68 5.04 -16.62
N SER A 213 12.95 3.88 -17.22
CA SER A 213 12.40 2.59 -16.76
C SER A 213 13.16 2.01 -15.56
N ASN A 214 14.46 2.29 -15.46
CA ASN A 214 15.31 1.70 -14.44
C ASN A 214 15.21 2.46 -13.11
N LYS A 215 15.50 3.77 -13.08
CA LYS A 215 15.46 4.57 -11.86
C LYS A 215 14.06 5.06 -11.53
N VAL A 216 13.27 5.39 -12.55
CA VAL A 216 11.89 5.91 -12.50
C VAL A 216 11.75 7.27 -11.85
N PHE A 217 12.38 7.49 -10.70
CA PHE A 217 12.17 8.67 -9.89
C PHE A 217 13.21 9.75 -10.17
N THR A 218 12.80 11.01 -9.99
CA THR A 218 13.77 12.11 -9.88
C THR A 218 14.71 11.83 -8.70
N THR A 219 15.96 12.29 -8.79
CA THR A 219 16.94 12.07 -7.71
C THR A 219 16.45 12.65 -6.37
N ALA A 220 15.78 13.80 -6.43
CA ALA A 220 15.15 14.42 -5.27
C ALA A 220 14.14 13.50 -4.58
N PHE A 221 13.20 12.95 -5.35
CA PHE A 221 12.18 12.07 -4.80
C PHE A 221 12.75 10.72 -4.35
N LEU A 222 13.68 10.14 -5.12
CA LEU A 222 14.35 8.90 -4.72
C LEU A 222 15.03 9.04 -3.34
N ASN A 223 15.67 10.18 -3.07
CA ASN A 223 16.27 10.43 -1.76
C ASN A 223 15.23 10.48 -0.63
N VAL A 224 14.04 11.04 -0.89
CA VAL A 224 12.92 11.00 0.07
C VAL A 224 12.49 9.56 0.34
N LEU A 225 12.24 8.77 -0.71
CA LEU A 225 11.81 7.38 -0.57
C LEU A 225 12.84 6.52 0.18
N LEU A 226 14.14 6.70 -0.11
CA LEU A 226 15.21 5.99 0.59
C LEU A 226 15.30 6.39 2.06
N ALA A 227 15.16 7.68 2.38
CA ALA A 227 15.14 8.16 3.75
C ALA A 227 13.94 7.58 4.52
N TRP A 228 12.75 7.64 3.93
CA TRP A 228 11.51 7.10 4.51
C TRP A 228 11.59 5.60 4.74
N ASN A 229 12.06 4.83 3.75
CA ASN A 229 12.26 3.38 3.89
C ASN A 229 13.27 3.02 5.00
N SER A 230 14.28 3.86 5.24
CA SER A 230 15.25 3.63 6.32
C SER A 230 14.74 4.05 7.69
N GLN A 231 13.89 5.06 7.76
CA GLN A 231 13.36 5.61 9.02
C GLN A 231 12.16 4.80 9.53
N ASP A 232 11.40 4.22 8.62
CA ASP A 232 10.24 3.36 8.88
C ASP A 232 10.49 1.97 8.25
N PRO A 233 11.17 1.06 8.99
CA PRO A 233 11.54 -0.26 8.49
C PRO A 233 10.32 -1.17 8.32
N VAL A 234 10.48 -2.24 7.54
CA VAL A 234 9.39 -3.20 7.26
C VAL A 234 8.75 -3.70 8.56
N SER A 235 7.44 -3.52 8.66
CA SER A 235 6.64 -3.88 9.84
C SER A 235 5.99 -5.26 9.72
N ALA A 236 5.54 -5.82 10.85
CA ALA A 236 4.77 -7.06 10.86
C ALA A 236 3.46 -6.92 10.05
N ARG A 237 2.85 -5.73 10.08
CA ARG A 237 1.68 -5.34 9.30
C ARG A 237 1.95 -5.50 7.81
N GLU A 238 3.04 -4.94 7.30
CA GLU A 238 3.37 -5.04 5.88
C GLU A 238 3.68 -6.46 5.43
N ILE A 239 4.34 -7.25 6.27
CA ILE A 239 4.59 -8.67 5.98
C ILE A 239 3.26 -9.41 5.85
N ALA A 240 2.33 -9.18 6.78
CA ALA A 240 1.00 -9.78 6.74
C ALA A 240 0.20 -9.33 5.51
N ARG A 241 0.19 -8.03 5.22
CA ARG A 241 -0.43 -7.42 4.04
C ARG A 241 0.12 -8.04 2.75
N ASN A 242 1.44 -8.15 2.61
CA ASN A 242 2.11 -8.75 1.45
C ASN A 242 1.73 -10.24 1.28
N ASN A 243 1.63 -11.00 2.37
CA ASN A 243 1.17 -12.40 2.35
C ASN A 243 -0.31 -12.56 1.94
N ALA A 244 -1.17 -11.67 2.43
CA ALA A 244 -2.60 -11.66 2.10
C ALA A 244 -2.84 -11.26 0.64
N ILE A 245 -2.14 -10.23 0.15
CA ILE A 245 -2.20 -9.84 -1.26
C ILE A 245 -1.63 -10.95 -2.13
N TYR A 246 -0.54 -11.61 -1.74
CA TYR A 246 -0.01 -12.76 -2.48
C TYR A 246 -1.05 -13.88 -2.65
N ALA A 247 -1.82 -14.20 -1.60
CA ALA A 247 -2.90 -15.19 -1.69
C ALA A 247 -4.02 -14.81 -2.67
N ARG A 248 -4.16 -13.52 -3.01
CA ARG A 248 -5.19 -12.97 -3.90
C ARG A 248 -4.69 -12.70 -5.32
N GLN A 249 -3.47 -12.17 -5.45
CA GLN A 249 -2.87 -11.68 -6.69
C GLN A 249 -1.73 -12.56 -7.21
N ASN A 250 -1.26 -13.54 -6.43
CA ASN A 250 -0.16 -14.44 -6.80
C ASN A 250 1.17 -13.72 -7.15
N ASN A 251 1.33 -12.47 -6.71
CA ASN A 251 2.59 -11.74 -6.77
C ASN A 251 2.89 -11.04 -5.45
N ARG A 252 4.14 -10.66 -5.23
CA ARG A 252 4.62 -10.05 -3.97
C ARG A 252 5.27 -8.69 -4.21
N ASN A 253 5.22 -7.84 -3.19
CA ASN A 253 6.10 -6.69 -3.10
C ASN A 253 7.49 -7.17 -2.61
N PRO A 254 8.58 -6.99 -3.38
CA PRO A 254 9.93 -7.44 -2.99
C PRO A 254 10.69 -6.45 -2.08
N TYR A 255 10.09 -5.30 -1.76
CA TYR A 255 10.68 -4.24 -0.93
C TYR A 255 10.25 -4.32 0.53
#